data_AF-A0A1Y3B9N9-F1
#
_entry.id   AF-A0A1Y3B9N9-F1
#
_cell.length_a   1.000
_cell.length_b   1.000
_cell.length_c   1.000
_cell.angle_alpha   90.00
_cell.angle_beta   90.00
_cell.angle_gamma   90.00
#
_symmetry.space_group_name_H-M   'P 1'
#
loop_
_entity.id
_entity.type
_entity.pdbx_description
1 polymer ?
#
loop_
_entity_poly.entity_id
_entity_poly.type
_entity_poly.pdbx_seq_one_letter_code
_entity_poly.pdbx_strand_id
1 'polypeptide(L)'
;MENSDSNINNEILQMMNTEDTEAKIMIYHGSPITDRKSTFQAHLAFVESFTQVKNVLAQLKTNRKIEEATHNIYAYRIIDQERDNKFDQDYDDDGETHAGSRLLKLLENMNAKNVLVIVSRWFGGTLLGVDRFRHIQNVAKELLVKHNNK
;
A
#
# COMPACT_ATOMS: atom_id res chain seq x y z
N MET A 1 45.38 -27.38 -12.36
CA MET A 1 45.05 -26.10 -11.70
C MET A 1 43.84 -25.54 -12.40
N GLU A 2 42.67 -26.11 -12.14
CA GLU A 2 41.38 -25.68 -12.72
C GLU A 2 40.36 -25.95 -11.63
N ASN A 3 40.11 -24.97 -10.75
CA ASN A 3 39.06 -25.04 -9.71
C ASN A 3 38.70 -23.67 -9.11
N SER A 4 39.23 -22.55 -9.64
CA SER A 4 38.89 -21.19 -9.19
C SER A 4 37.73 -20.59 -9.98
N ASP A 5 37.67 -20.85 -11.29
CA ASP A 5 36.78 -20.12 -12.21
C ASP A 5 35.34 -20.66 -12.17
N SER A 6 35.16 -21.94 -11.84
CA SER A 6 33.84 -22.56 -11.67
C SER A 6 33.10 -22.06 -10.42
N ASN A 7 33.82 -21.72 -9.35
CA ASN A 7 33.24 -21.21 -8.12
C ASN A 7 32.76 -19.76 -8.29
N ILE A 8 33.55 -18.94 -8.98
CA ILE A 8 33.19 -17.56 -9.32
C ILE A 8 31.97 -17.52 -10.24
N ASN A 9 31.88 -18.42 -11.22
CA ASN A 9 30.72 -18.50 -12.10
C ASN A 9 29.45 -18.92 -11.36
N ASN A 10 29.55 -19.82 -10.37
CA ASN A 10 28.41 -20.20 -9.53
C ASN A 10 28.01 -19.09 -8.56
N GLU A 11 28.95 -18.37 -7.96
CA GLU A 11 28.66 -17.19 -7.12
C GLU A 11 28.06 -16.04 -7.94
N ILE A 12 28.56 -15.78 -9.16
CA ILE A 12 27.99 -14.79 -10.08
C ILE A 12 26.59 -15.23 -10.52
N LEU A 13 26.37 -16.51 -10.84
CA LEU A 13 25.04 -17.02 -11.19
C LEU A 13 24.08 -16.95 -9.99
N GLN A 14 24.59 -17.14 -8.77
CA GLN A 14 23.84 -17.00 -7.53
C GLN A 14 23.55 -15.53 -7.20
N MET A 15 24.46 -14.60 -7.50
CA MET A 15 24.26 -13.14 -7.38
C MET A 15 23.32 -12.60 -8.48
N MET A 16 23.39 -13.13 -9.70
CA MET A 16 22.48 -12.79 -10.80
C MET A 16 21.08 -13.38 -10.62
N ASN A 17 20.93 -14.44 -9.82
CA ASN A 17 19.63 -14.96 -9.38
C ASN A 17 19.08 -14.27 -8.12
N THR A 18 19.77 -13.26 -7.55
CA THR A 18 19.21 -12.45 -6.45
C THR A 18 18.38 -11.26 -6.92
N GLU A 19 18.31 -11.02 -8.23
CA GLU A 19 17.22 -10.25 -8.81
C GLU A 19 16.05 -11.20 -9.12
N ASP A 20 15.50 -11.80 -8.06
CA ASP A 20 14.09 -12.17 -8.08
C ASP A 20 13.35 -10.90 -8.44
N THR A 21 13.02 -10.76 -9.72
CA THR A 21 12.26 -9.63 -10.23
C THR A 21 10.86 -9.85 -9.72
N GLU A 22 10.60 -9.48 -8.45
CA GLU A 22 9.26 -9.45 -7.90
C GLU A 22 8.44 -8.60 -8.86
N ALA A 23 7.53 -9.27 -9.59
CA ALA A 23 6.80 -8.65 -10.67
C ALA A 23 6.16 -7.37 -10.15
N LYS A 24 6.46 -6.25 -10.83
CA LYS A 24 5.98 -4.92 -10.45
C LYS A 24 4.47 -4.96 -10.24
N ILE A 25 4.04 -4.74 -9.00
CA ILE A 25 2.62 -4.82 -8.64
C ILE A 25 1.91 -3.58 -9.21
N MET A 26 0.78 -3.81 -9.87
CA MET A 26 -0.06 -2.75 -10.40
C MET A 26 -0.66 -1.96 -9.24
N ILE A 27 -0.45 -0.64 -9.24
CA ILE A 27 -1.06 0.29 -8.30
C ILE A 27 -2.15 1.09 -9.04
N TYR A 28 -3.36 1.00 -8.54
CA TYR A 28 -4.49 1.81 -9.00
C TYR A 28 -4.53 3.11 -8.21
N HIS A 29 -4.69 4.23 -8.91
CA HIS A 29 -4.77 5.55 -8.31
C HIS A 29 -6.21 6.09 -8.43
N GLY A 30 -6.76 6.58 -7.32
CA GLY A 30 -8.04 7.28 -7.30
C GLY A 30 -7.92 8.73 -7.75
N SER A 31 -9.06 9.36 -8.06
CA SER A 31 -9.12 10.80 -8.28
C SER A 31 -8.84 11.53 -6.96
N PRO A 32 -8.00 12.58 -6.95
CA PRO A 32 -7.75 13.34 -5.74
C PRO A 32 -8.96 14.22 -5.38
N ILE A 33 -9.17 14.45 -4.09
CA ILE A 33 -10.13 15.43 -3.55
C ILE A 33 -9.37 16.49 -2.76
N THR A 34 -9.75 17.76 -2.92
CA THR A 34 -9.16 18.88 -2.19
C THR A 34 -10.21 19.62 -1.36
N ASP A 35 -9.93 19.83 -0.08
CA ASP A 35 -10.74 20.65 0.85
C ASP A 35 -9.80 21.55 1.67
N ARG A 36 -10.05 22.86 1.66
CA ARG A 36 -9.23 23.89 2.33
C ARG A 36 -7.73 23.66 2.09
N LYS A 37 -7.39 23.50 0.80
CA LYS A 37 -6.05 23.20 0.26
C LYS A 37 -5.42 21.88 0.68
N SER A 38 -6.03 21.13 1.60
CA SER A 38 -5.58 19.78 1.92
C SER A 38 -6.07 18.85 0.82
N THR A 39 -5.17 18.04 0.26
CA THR A 39 -5.49 17.10 -0.83
C THR A 39 -5.37 15.67 -0.33
N PHE A 40 -6.27 14.80 -0.78
CA PHE A 40 -6.35 13.40 -0.42
C PHE A 40 -6.42 12.57 -1.70
N GLN A 41 -5.59 11.53 -1.80
CA GLN A 41 -5.63 10.59 -2.91
C GLN A 41 -5.50 9.16 -2.40
N ALA A 42 -6.38 8.28 -2.84
CA ALA A 42 -6.27 6.86 -2.57
C ALA A 42 -5.41 6.13 -3.61
N HIS A 43 -4.73 5.09 -3.15
CA HIS A 43 -3.95 4.13 -3.90
C HIS A 43 -4.37 2.73 -3.47
N LEU A 44 -4.48 1.81 -4.42
CA LEU A 44 -4.91 0.44 -4.17
C LEU A 44 -4.00 -0.53 -4.92
N ALA A 45 -3.59 -1.60 -4.26
CA ALA A 45 -2.93 -2.74 -4.89
C ALA A 45 -3.56 -4.04 -4.39
N PHE A 46 -3.67 -5.02 -5.28
CA PHE A 46 -3.96 -6.39 -4.87
C PHE A 46 -2.66 -7.04 -4.40
N VAL A 47 -2.74 -7.68 -3.23
CA VAL A 47 -1.59 -8.25 -2.53
C VAL A 47 -1.99 -9.56 -1.87
N GLU A 48 -1.10 -10.53 -1.90
CA GLU A 48 -1.29 -11.89 -1.39
C GLU A 48 -0.31 -12.24 -0.27
N SER A 49 0.65 -11.34 0.02
CA SER A 49 1.61 -11.51 1.11
C SER A 49 2.07 -10.19 1.71
N PHE A 50 2.56 -10.22 2.94
CA PHE A 50 3.15 -9.05 3.59
C PHE A 50 4.41 -8.55 2.86
N THR A 51 5.14 -9.41 2.16
CA THR A 51 6.25 -9.01 1.29
C THR A 51 5.75 -8.11 0.17
N GLN A 52 4.67 -8.50 -0.51
CA GLN A 52 4.04 -7.67 -1.55
C GLN A 52 3.55 -6.31 -1.00
N VAL A 53 3.03 -6.27 0.23
CA VAL A 53 2.68 -5.00 0.89
C VAL A 53 3.89 -4.07 0.99
N LYS A 54 5.03 -4.58 1.49
CA LYS A 54 6.28 -3.80 1.60
C LYS A 54 6.76 -3.30 0.25
N ASN A 55 6.66 -4.13 -0.79
CA ASN A 55 7.07 -3.77 -2.14
C ASN A 55 6.20 -2.68 -2.74
N VAL A 56 4.88 -2.76 -2.57
CA VAL A 56 3.95 -1.71 -3.02
C VAL A 56 4.24 -0.39 -2.30
N LEU A 57 4.46 -0.42 -0.99
CA LEU A 57 4.80 0.78 -0.21
C LEU A 57 6.11 1.42 -0.71
N ALA A 58 7.15 0.61 -0.96
CA ALA A 58 8.41 1.07 -1.52
C ALA A 58 8.23 1.64 -2.94
N GLN A 59 7.52 0.92 -3.81
CA GLN A 59 7.21 1.34 -5.18
C GLN A 59 6.45 2.68 -5.18
N LEU A 60 5.45 2.84 -4.31
CA LEU A 60 4.66 4.06 -4.23
C LEU A 60 5.52 5.27 -3.82
N LYS A 61 6.46 5.07 -2.89
CA LYS A 61 7.41 6.10 -2.44
C LYS A 61 8.48 6.47 -3.47
N THR A 62 8.63 5.73 -4.58
CA THR A 62 9.45 6.20 -5.72
C THR A 62 8.86 7.43 -6.41
N ASN A 63 7.56 7.68 -6.24
CA ASN A 63 6.93 8.93 -6.65
C ASN A 63 7.18 10.00 -5.58
N ARG A 64 8.07 10.94 -5.89
CA ARG A 64 8.46 12.04 -5.00
C ARG A 64 7.28 12.81 -4.41
N LYS A 65 6.19 13.02 -5.16
CA LYS A 65 5.02 13.73 -4.62
C LYS A 65 4.36 12.95 -3.49
N ILE A 66 4.34 11.62 -3.58
CA ILE A 66 3.74 10.75 -2.58
C ILE A 66 4.71 10.58 -1.40
N GLU A 67 6.00 10.42 -1.67
CA GLU A 67 7.04 10.40 -0.63
C GLU A 67 6.97 11.65 0.27
N GLU A 68 6.84 12.83 -0.34
CA GLU A 68 6.74 14.12 0.35
C GLU A 68 5.32 14.42 0.90
N ALA A 69 4.37 13.48 0.82
CA ALA A 69 3.06 13.65 1.42
C ALA A 69 3.17 13.82 2.94
N THR A 70 2.25 14.61 3.52
CA THR A 70 2.23 14.84 4.97
C THR A 70 1.94 13.53 5.72
N HIS A 71 1.07 12.70 5.15
CA HIS A 71 0.73 11.37 5.67
C HIS A 71 0.47 10.42 4.51
N ASN A 72 0.99 9.20 4.60
CA ASN A 72 0.76 8.05 3.72
C ASN A 72 0.13 6.92 4.53
N ILE A 73 -1.13 7.14 4.91
CA ILE A 73 -1.91 6.27 5.79
C ILE A 73 -2.24 4.99 5.06
N TYR A 74 -2.07 3.81 5.65
CA TYR A 74 -2.46 2.58 4.97
C TYR A 74 -3.19 1.57 5.85
N ALA A 75 -3.89 0.65 5.21
CA ALA A 75 -4.38 -0.58 5.80
C ALA A 75 -4.36 -1.70 4.76
N TYR A 76 -4.12 -2.94 5.19
CA TYR A 76 -4.19 -4.11 4.32
C TYR A 76 -5.01 -5.23 4.95
N ARG A 77 -5.53 -6.12 4.11
CA ARG A 77 -6.17 -7.38 4.52
C ARG A 77 -5.80 -8.48 3.52
N ILE A 78 -5.11 -9.50 3.99
CA ILE A 78 -4.61 -10.63 3.18
C ILE A 78 -5.16 -11.91 3.77
N ILE A 79 -5.66 -12.81 2.91
CA ILE A 79 -6.06 -14.14 3.33
C ILE A 79 -4.82 -15.02 3.43
N ASP A 80 -4.55 -15.51 4.62
CA ASP A 80 -3.49 -16.48 4.86
C ASP A 80 -4.03 -17.89 4.62
N GLN A 81 -3.72 -18.45 3.45
CA GLN A 81 -4.17 -19.79 3.05
C GLN A 81 -3.55 -20.89 3.93
N GLU A 82 -2.37 -20.65 4.52
CA GLU A 82 -1.67 -21.62 5.36
C GLU A 82 -2.22 -21.63 6.79
N ARG A 83 -2.84 -20.54 7.24
CA ARG A 83 -3.48 -20.43 8.57
C ARG A 83 -5.01 -20.44 8.51
N ASP A 84 -5.58 -21.45 7.86
CA ASP A 84 -7.03 -21.70 7.85
C ASP A 84 -7.85 -20.51 7.32
N ASN A 85 -7.35 -19.84 6.28
CA ASN A 85 -7.94 -18.66 5.66
C ASN A 85 -8.19 -17.49 6.65
N LYS A 86 -7.41 -17.41 7.74
CA LYS A 86 -7.43 -16.25 8.64
C LYS A 86 -6.87 -15.03 7.92
N PHE A 87 -7.30 -13.84 8.36
CA PHE A 87 -6.74 -12.60 7.85
C PHE A 87 -5.41 -12.28 8.55
N ASP A 88 -4.37 -12.04 7.75
CA ASP A 88 -3.25 -11.17 8.12
C ASP A 88 -3.64 -9.74 7.72
N GLN A 89 -3.76 -8.85 8.70
CA GLN A 89 -4.25 -7.50 8.49
C GLN A 89 -3.65 -6.55 9.51
N ASP A 90 -3.24 -5.38 9.05
CA ASP A 90 -2.70 -4.32 9.90
C ASP A 90 -2.91 -2.95 9.24
N TYR A 91 -2.53 -1.88 9.94
CA TYR A 91 -2.61 -0.49 9.47
C TYR A 91 -1.47 0.38 10.01
N ASP A 92 -1.25 1.51 9.34
CA ASP A 92 -0.39 2.58 9.84
C ASP A 92 -1.11 3.92 9.66
N ASP A 93 -1.08 4.73 10.72
CA ASP A 93 -1.64 6.08 10.73
C ASP A 93 -0.71 7.09 10.04
N ASP A 94 0.59 6.80 9.93
CA ASP A 94 1.64 7.71 9.46
C ASP A 94 1.54 9.13 10.06
N GLY A 95 1.26 9.21 11.37
CA GLY A 95 1.07 10.47 12.10
C GLY A 95 -0.33 11.09 12.03
N GLU A 96 -1.24 10.57 11.20
CA GLU A 96 -2.66 10.95 11.18
C GLU A 96 -3.47 10.05 12.14
N THR A 97 -3.35 10.30 13.45
CA THR A 97 -3.88 9.40 14.49
C THR A 97 -5.35 8.98 14.24
N HIS A 98 -5.60 7.67 14.31
CA HIS A 98 -6.85 6.96 14.06
C HIS A 98 -7.25 6.80 12.58
N ALA A 99 -6.48 7.28 11.61
CA ALA A 99 -6.88 7.17 10.21
C ALA A 99 -6.69 5.75 9.64
N GLY A 100 -5.59 5.08 9.96
CA GLY A 100 -5.27 3.72 9.52
C GLY A 100 -6.28 2.71 10.07
N SER A 101 -6.62 2.80 11.37
CA SER A 101 -7.65 1.91 11.95
C SER A 101 -9.03 2.10 11.31
N ARG A 102 -9.38 3.33 10.91
CA ARG A 102 -10.61 3.64 10.16
C ARG A 102 -10.59 3.09 8.73
N LEU A 103 -9.41 3.05 8.09
CA LEU A 103 -9.23 2.39 6.80
C LEU A 103 -9.37 0.88 6.94
N LEU A 104 -8.71 0.26 7.93
CA LEU A 104 -8.87 -1.17 8.18
C LEU A 104 -10.33 -1.52 8.42
N LYS A 105 -11.04 -0.72 9.24
CA LYS A 105 -12.47 -0.95 9.48
C LYS A 105 -13.33 -0.83 8.23
N LEU A 106 -12.97 0.08 7.31
CA LEU A 106 -13.62 0.19 6.01
C LEU A 106 -13.40 -1.09 5.18
N LEU A 107 -12.18 -1.62 5.13
CA LEU A 107 -11.87 -2.86 4.40
C LEU A 107 -12.65 -4.05 4.97
N GLU A 108 -12.76 -4.17 6.29
CA GLU A 108 -13.59 -5.18 6.96
C GLU A 108 -15.07 -5.06 6.57
N ASN A 109 -15.64 -3.86 6.68
CA ASN A 109 -17.05 -3.61 6.39
C ASN A 109 -17.40 -3.86 4.92
N MET A 110 -16.45 -3.65 4.01
CA MET A 110 -16.60 -3.93 2.58
C MET A 110 -16.25 -5.37 2.21
N ASN A 111 -15.85 -6.20 3.19
CA ASN A 111 -15.33 -7.55 2.98
C ASN A 111 -14.23 -7.60 1.90
N ALA A 112 -13.39 -6.55 1.85
CA ALA A 112 -12.30 -6.46 0.88
C ALA A 112 -11.14 -7.36 1.33
N LYS A 113 -10.61 -8.18 0.41
CA LYS A 113 -9.61 -9.21 0.69
C LYS A 113 -8.46 -9.11 -0.30
N ASN A 114 -7.29 -9.58 0.10
CA ASN A 114 -6.06 -9.55 -0.70
C ASN A 114 -5.78 -8.15 -1.27
N VAL A 115 -5.89 -7.14 -0.40
CA VAL A 115 -5.83 -5.75 -0.80
C VAL A 115 -5.03 -4.91 0.20
N LEU A 116 -4.26 -3.97 -0.34
CA LEU A 116 -3.63 -2.88 0.36
C LEU A 116 -4.24 -1.58 -0.16
N VAL A 117 -4.66 -0.71 0.76
CA VAL A 117 -5.10 0.66 0.44
C VAL A 117 -4.21 1.64 1.17
N ILE A 118 -3.69 2.63 0.44
CA ILE A 118 -2.95 3.76 0.97
C ILE A 118 -3.72 5.03 0.65
N VAL A 119 -3.80 5.98 1.58
CA VAL A 119 -4.31 7.32 1.34
C VAL A 119 -3.21 8.33 1.64
N SER A 120 -2.72 8.98 0.59
CA SER A 120 -1.79 10.08 0.70
C SER A 120 -2.56 11.38 0.97
N ARG A 121 -2.17 12.07 2.04
CA ARG A 121 -2.68 13.39 2.40
C ARG A 121 -1.56 14.43 2.30
N TRP A 122 -1.82 15.51 1.59
CA TRP A 122 -1.00 16.73 1.60
C TRP A 122 -1.71 17.81 2.39
N PHE A 123 -1.11 18.28 3.50
CA PHE A 123 -1.72 19.28 4.37
C PHE A 123 -1.75 20.67 3.72
N GLY A 124 -2.92 21.30 3.74
CA GLY A 124 -3.15 22.61 3.11
C GLY A 124 -2.93 23.83 3.98
N GLY A 125 -2.45 23.68 5.22
CA GLY A 125 -2.28 24.78 6.18
C GLY A 125 -3.50 25.08 7.06
N THR A 126 -4.60 24.32 6.94
CA THR A 126 -5.80 24.49 7.77
C THR A 126 -6.26 23.16 8.35
N LEU A 127 -6.47 23.11 9.67
CA LEU A 127 -6.97 21.92 10.36
C LEU A 127 -8.42 21.64 9.94
N LEU A 128 -8.67 20.44 9.40
CA LEU A 128 -10.00 20.06 8.92
C LEU A 128 -10.88 19.42 10.01
N GLY A 129 -10.33 19.14 11.20
CA GLY A 129 -11.06 18.41 12.25
C GLY A 129 -11.59 17.07 11.72
N VAL A 130 -12.86 16.77 11.96
CA VAL A 130 -13.50 15.50 11.56
C VAL A 130 -13.52 15.30 10.04
N ASP A 131 -13.52 16.38 9.26
CA ASP A 131 -13.70 16.30 7.81
C ASP A 131 -12.58 15.52 7.10
N ARG A 132 -11.35 15.57 7.62
CA ARG A 132 -10.23 14.81 7.04
C ARG A 132 -10.50 13.31 7.03
N PHE A 133 -11.12 12.77 8.08
CA PHE A 133 -11.42 11.34 8.16
C PHE A 133 -12.50 10.96 7.16
N ARG A 134 -13.48 11.84 6.93
CA ARG A 134 -14.50 11.65 5.89
C ARG A 134 -13.85 11.59 4.52
N HIS A 135 -12.93 12.50 4.21
CA HIS A 135 -12.22 12.51 2.94
C HIS A 135 -11.36 11.25 2.76
N ILE A 136 -10.58 10.88 3.77
CA ILE A 136 -9.75 9.65 3.78
C ILE A 136 -10.60 8.41 3.48
N GLN A 137 -11.72 8.22 4.18
CA GLN A 137 -12.59 7.07 3.96
C GLN A 137 -13.30 7.13 2.60
N ASN A 138 -13.72 8.31 2.15
CA ASN A 138 -14.42 8.46 0.87
C ASN A 138 -13.53 8.12 -0.33
N VAL A 139 -12.32 8.66 -0.40
CA VAL A 139 -11.41 8.37 -1.52
C VAL A 139 -11.03 6.89 -1.56
N ALA A 140 -10.81 6.28 -0.39
CA ALA A 140 -10.53 4.84 -0.28
C ALA A 140 -11.73 4.01 -0.74
N LYS A 141 -12.94 4.34 -0.26
CA LYS A 141 -14.18 3.63 -0.60
C LYS A 141 -14.49 3.71 -2.09
N GLU A 142 -14.35 4.88 -2.70
CA GLU A 142 -14.60 5.07 -4.14
C GLU A 142 -13.67 4.18 -4.97
N LEU A 143 -12.37 4.18 -4.64
CA LEU A 143 -11.40 3.35 -5.35
C LEU A 143 -11.64 1.87 -5.12
N LEU A 144 -11.98 1.46 -3.89
CA LEU A 144 -12.36 0.08 -3.59
C LEU A 144 -13.58 -0.33 -4.43
N VAL A 145 -14.68 0.42 -4.41
CA VAL A 145 -15.90 0.08 -5.19
C VAL A 145 -15.59 -0.09 -6.68
N LYS A 146 -14.70 0.74 -7.22
CA LYS A 146 -14.26 0.64 -8.63
C LYS A 146 -13.51 -0.66 -8.94
N HIS A 147 -12.86 -1.27 -7.95
CA HIS A 147 -11.98 -2.43 -8.12
C HIS A 147 -12.42 -3.72 -7.38
N ASN A 148 -13.42 -3.68 -6.50
CA ASN A 148 -13.87 -4.79 -5.65
C ASN A 148 -14.60 -5.92 -6.41
N ASN A 149 -14.79 -5.78 -7.73
CA ASN A 149 -15.48 -6.73 -8.60
C ASN A 149 -14.54 -7.33 -9.69
N LYS A 150 -13.22 -7.27 -9.46
CA LYS A 150 -12.23 -7.89 -10.35
C LYS A 150 -11.57 -9.09 -9.70
#